data_AF-A0A395M372-F1
#
_entry.id   AF-A0A395M372-F1
#
_cell.length_a   1.000
_cell.length_b   1.000
_cell.length_c   1.000
_cell.angle_alpha   90.00
_cell.angle_beta   90.00
_cell.angle_gamma   90.00
#
_symmetry.space_group_name_H-M   'P 1'
#
loop_
_entity.id
_entity.type
_entity.pdbx_description
1 polymer ?
#
loop_
_entity_poly.entity_id
_entity_poly.type
_entity_poly.pdbx_seq_one_letter_code
_entity_poly.pdbx_strand_id
1 'polypeptide(L)'
;MLFSEAVCPISEGQYRVPDISFFTKAQIDEGREGKLPVASFLIELVSENDTITYYDQKLAEYFSAGVKCVWLIFPESRKVWVFSSPKDVRICAGDDSCSAAPALPDFQLSVNQIFSQS
;
A
#
# COMPACT_ATOMS: atom_id res chain seq x y z
N MET A 1 -1.03 12.84 2.09
CA MET A 1 -2.40 12.87 1.54
C MET A 1 -2.60 11.56 0.78
N LEU A 2 -3.79 10.97 0.91
CA LEU A 2 -4.16 9.75 0.20
C LEU A 2 -4.72 10.12 -1.18
N PHE A 3 -4.34 9.37 -2.20
CA PHE A 3 -4.83 9.48 -3.56
C PHE A 3 -5.28 8.11 -4.03
N SER A 4 -6.44 8.04 -4.68
CA SER A 4 -6.89 6.84 -5.36
C SER A 4 -6.26 6.76 -6.75
N GLU A 5 -5.88 5.54 -7.17
CA GLU A 5 -5.45 5.26 -8.54
C GLU A 5 -4.32 6.18 -9.06
N ALA A 6 -3.40 6.55 -8.17
CA ALA A 6 -2.24 7.35 -8.54
C ALA A 6 -1.18 6.51 -9.25
N VAL A 7 -0.58 7.05 -10.32
CA VAL A 7 0.54 6.41 -11.02
C VAL A 7 1.76 6.38 -10.10
N CYS A 8 2.30 5.19 -9.84
CA CYS A 8 3.51 4.96 -9.07
C CYS A 8 4.61 4.39 -9.98
N PRO A 9 5.74 5.08 -10.16
CA PRO A 9 6.87 4.54 -10.91
C PRO A 9 7.53 3.40 -10.14
N ILE A 10 7.90 2.33 -10.86
CA ILE A 10 8.58 1.15 -10.30
C ILE A 10 10.00 1.03 -10.84
N SER A 11 10.15 1.26 -12.15
CA SER A 11 11.44 1.30 -12.84
C SER A 11 11.33 2.21 -14.07
N GLU A 12 12.41 2.37 -14.83
CA GLU A 12 12.41 3.23 -16.02
C GLU A 12 11.34 2.77 -17.04
N GLY A 13 10.34 3.62 -17.28
CA GLY A 13 9.24 3.32 -18.19
C GLY A 13 8.21 2.31 -17.68
N GLN A 14 8.34 1.82 -16.44
CA GLN A 14 7.38 0.89 -15.83
C GLN A 14 6.67 1.52 -14.64
N TYR A 15 5.34 1.37 -14.61
CA TYR A 15 4.48 1.96 -13.60
C TYR A 15 3.46 0.96 -13.09
N ARG A 16 2.97 1.20 -11.88
CA ARG A 16 1.80 0.54 -11.30
C ARG A 16 0.80 1.60 -10.87
N VAL A 17 -0.46 1.19 -10.72
CA VAL A 17 -1.53 2.05 -10.22
C VAL A 17 -2.16 1.31 -9.03
N PRO A 18 -1.69 1.56 -7.80
CA PRO A 18 -2.29 1.00 -6.59
C PRO A 18 -3.66 1.62 -6.33
N ASP A 19 -4.55 0.90 -5.66
CA ASP A 19 -5.89 1.41 -5.33
C ASP A 19 -5.80 2.68 -4.49
N ILE A 20 -4.91 2.72 -3.49
CA ILE A 20 -4.64 3.92 -2.70
C ILE A 20 -3.15 4.09 -2.48
N SER A 21 -2.67 5.31 -2.66
CA SER A 21 -1.28 5.71 -2.41
C SER A 21 -1.22 6.91 -1.46
N PHE A 22 -0.30 6.86 -0.50
CA PHE A 22 0.00 8.02 0.35
C PHE A 22 1.25 8.76 -0.16
N PHE A 23 1.09 10.07 -0.37
CA PHE A 23 2.20 10.98 -0.65
C PHE A 23 2.34 12.02 0.46
N THR A 24 3.58 12.26 0.88
CA THR A 24 3.94 13.40 1.74
C THR A 24 3.74 14.71 0.99
N LYS A 25 3.70 15.83 1.73
CA LYS A 25 3.63 17.16 1.10
C LYS A 25 4.79 17.41 0.13
N ALA A 26 6.01 17.02 0.52
CA ALA A 26 7.20 17.16 -0.32
C ALA A 26 7.06 16.41 -1.66
N GLN A 27 6.57 15.16 -1.63
CA GLN A 27 6.33 14.38 -2.85
C GLN A 27 5.24 15.00 -3.73
N ILE A 28 4.18 15.55 -3.15
CA ILE A 28 3.14 16.25 -3.91
C ILE A 28 3.72 17.50 -4.59
N ASP A 29 4.57 18.25 -3.89
CA ASP A 29 5.21 19.44 -4.44
C ASP A 29 6.20 19.05 -5.56
N GLU A 30 6.97 17.97 -5.41
CA GLU A 30 7.80 17.40 -6.50
C GLU A 30 6.95 16.99 -7.72
N GLY A 31 5.77 16.42 -7.50
CA GLY A 31 4.83 16.07 -8.56
C GLY A 31 4.37 17.28 -9.37
N ARG A 32 4.17 18.43 -8.71
CA ARG A 32 3.81 19.70 -9.39
C ARG A 32 4.95 20.26 -10.23
N GLU A 33 6.20 19.86 -9.95
CA GLU A 33 7.38 20.18 -10.75
C GLU A 33 7.58 19.21 -11.94
N GLY A 34 6.65 18.27 -12.16
CA GLY A 34 6.71 17.30 -13.25
C GLY A 34 7.50 16.03 -12.95
N LYS A 35 7.89 15.80 -11.69
CA LYS A 35 8.50 14.53 -11.25
C LYS A 35 7.42 13.49 -10.95
N LEU A 36 7.79 12.22 -10.96
CA LEU A 36 6.94 11.11 -10.51
C LEU A 36 7.54 10.54 -9.21
N PRO A 37 7.07 10.99 -8.03
CA PRO A 37 7.58 10.47 -6.77
C PRO A 37 7.07 9.04 -6.53
N VAL A 38 7.87 8.22 -5.84
CA VAL A 38 7.44 6.89 -5.37
C VAL A 38 6.72 7.05 -4.03
N ALA A 39 5.48 6.58 -3.92
CA ALA A 39 4.73 6.61 -2.65
C ALA A 39 5.42 5.75 -1.58
N SER A 40 5.41 6.20 -0.32
CA SER A 40 6.02 5.41 0.77
C SER A 40 5.08 4.38 1.38
N PHE A 41 3.76 4.58 1.26
CA PHE A 41 2.73 3.68 1.77
C PHE A 41 1.66 3.46 0.70
N LEU A 42 1.35 2.19 0.42
CA LEU A 42 0.38 1.75 -0.57
C LEU A 42 -0.68 0.84 0.06
N ILE A 43 -1.89 0.87 -0.50
CA ILE A 43 -2.97 -0.05 -0.17
C ILE A 43 -3.50 -0.65 -1.47
N GLU A 44 -3.73 -1.95 -1.46
CA GLU A 44 -4.32 -2.74 -2.54
C GLU A 44 -5.50 -3.52 -1.99
N LEU A 45 -6.59 -3.54 -2.74
CA LEU A 45 -7.77 -4.35 -2.49
C LEU A 45 -7.62 -5.64 -3.29
N VAL A 46 -7.50 -6.77 -2.59
CA VAL A 46 -7.39 -8.08 -3.22
C VAL A 46 -8.75 -8.55 -3.68
N SER A 47 -8.88 -8.82 -4.98
CA SER A 47 -10.07 -9.41 -5.59
C SER A 47 -9.97 -10.94 -5.64
N GLU A 48 -11.11 -11.60 -5.83
CA GLU A 48 -11.17 -13.07 -5.96
C GLU A 48 -10.40 -13.62 -7.16
N ASN A 49 -10.22 -12.80 -8.21
CA ASN A 49 -9.54 -13.20 -9.44
C ASN A 49 -8.02 -12.98 -9.38
N ASP A 50 -7.53 -12.31 -8.34
CA ASP A 50 -6.10 -12.08 -8.21
C ASP A 50 -5.36 -13.34 -7.76
N THR A 51 -4.18 -13.54 -8.33
CA THR A 51 -3.35 -14.71 -8.02
C THR A 51 -2.25 -14.35 -7.03
N ILE A 52 -1.80 -15.34 -6.26
CA ILE A 52 -0.66 -15.17 -5.34
C ILE A 52 0.58 -14.72 -6.12
N THR A 53 0.84 -15.32 -7.28
CA THR A 53 1.98 -14.97 -8.15
C THR A 53 1.93 -13.51 -8.59
N TYR A 54 0.74 -12.98 -8.87
CA TYR A 54 0.56 -11.58 -9.23
C TYR A 54 0.97 -10.63 -8.08
N TYR A 55 0.53 -10.92 -6.85
CA TYR A 55 0.89 -10.10 -5.70
C TYR A 55 2.35 -10.26 -5.26
N ASP A 56 2.92 -11.47 -5.38
CA ASP A 56 4.35 -11.68 -5.12
C ASP A 56 5.23 -10.79 -6.01
N GLN A 57 4.92 -10.74 -7.31
CA GLN A 57 5.60 -9.83 -8.24
C GLN A 57 5.37 -8.35 -7.88
N LYS A 58 4.11 -7.94 -7.63
CA LYS A 58 3.76 -6.56 -7.27
C LYS A 58 4.51 -6.10 -6.02
N LEU A 59 4.56 -6.92 -4.98
CA LEU A 59 5.25 -6.59 -3.73
C LEU A 59 6.75 -6.42 -3.98
N ALA A 60 7.39 -7.34 -4.71
CA ALA A 60 8.80 -7.22 -5.07
C ALA A 60 9.09 -5.91 -5.84
N GLU A 61 8.24 -5.57 -6.79
CA GLU A 61 8.29 -4.32 -7.56
C GLU A 61 8.15 -3.09 -6.65
N TYR A 62 7.11 -3.03 -5.80
CA TYR A 62 6.87 -1.92 -4.88
C TYR A 62 8.05 -1.67 -3.94
N PHE A 63 8.54 -2.72 -3.28
CA PHE A 63 9.65 -2.57 -2.34
C PHE A 63 10.98 -2.24 -3.04
N SER A 64 11.21 -2.74 -4.26
CA SER A 64 12.41 -2.36 -5.04
C SER A 64 12.38 -0.90 -5.49
N ALA A 65 11.18 -0.33 -5.71
CA ALA A 65 10.99 1.09 -6.00
C ALA A 65 11.18 2.00 -4.78
N GLY A 66 11.26 1.44 -3.56
CA GLY A 66 11.44 2.20 -2.32
C GLY A 66 10.15 2.45 -1.52
N VAL A 67 9.05 1.78 -1.85
CA VAL A 67 7.87 1.70 -0.98
C VAL A 67 8.29 1.07 0.35
N LYS A 68 7.78 1.60 1.47
CA LYS A 68 8.17 1.17 2.82
C LYS A 68 7.10 0.37 3.53
N CYS A 69 5.84 0.49 3.12
CA CYS A 69 4.74 -0.30 3.66
C CYS A 69 3.69 -0.55 2.57
N VAL A 70 3.18 -1.78 2.50
CA VAL A 70 2.06 -2.15 1.64
C VAL A 70 1.01 -2.86 2.47
N TRP A 71 -0.24 -2.42 2.40
CA TRP A 71 -1.38 -3.17 2.93
C TRP A 71 -2.09 -3.89 1.78
N LEU A 72 -2.17 -5.21 1.87
CA LEU A 72 -3.11 -5.99 1.06
C LEU A 72 -4.37 -6.23 1.89
N ILE A 73 -5.49 -5.64 1.47
CA ILE A 73 -6.78 -5.80 2.13
C ILE A 73 -7.53 -6.91 1.43
N PHE A 74 -8.03 -7.89 2.18
CA PHE A 74 -8.82 -9.00 1.68
C PHE A 74 -10.26 -8.83 2.17
N PRO A 75 -11.17 -8.22 1.38
CA PRO A 75 -12.53 -7.90 1.82
C PRO A 75 -13.32 -9.12 2.27
N GLU A 76 -13.29 -10.20 1.49
CA GLU A 76 -14.05 -11.43 1.75
C GLU A 76 -13.68 -12.09 3.08
N SER A 77 -12.37 -12.13 3.39
CA SER A 77 -11.89 -12.74 4.63
C SER A 77 -11.77 -11.76 5.80
N ARG A 78 -12.04 -10.46 5.56
CA ARG A 78 -11.86 -9.35 6.50
C ARG A 78 -10.49 -9.36 7.17
N LYS A 79 -9.43 -9.50 6.35
CA LYS A 79 -8.03 -9.49 6.80
C LYS A 79 -7.26 -8.38 6.12
N VAL A 80 -6.22 -7.90 6.80
CA VAL A 80 -5.22 -7.01 6.22
C VAL A 80 -3.86 -7.63 6.41
N TRP A 81 -3.12 -7.80 5.32
CA TRP A 81 -1.73 -8.23 5.36
C TRP A 81 -0.86 -6.99 5.23
N VAL A 82 -0.14 -6.70 6.31
CA VAL A 82 0.74 -5.54 6.43
C VAL A 82 2.16 -5.98 6.13
N PHE A 83 2.71 -5.53 5.01
CA PHE A 83 4.09 -5.78 4.63
C PHE A 83 4.97 -4.58 4.96
N SER A 84 6.09 -4.83 5.64
CA SER A 84 7.19 -3.86 5.84
C SER A 84 8.36 -4.12 4.88
N SER A 85 8.39 -5.31 4.28
CA SER A 85 9.30 -5.75 3.22
C SER A 85 8.66 -6.94 2.48
N PRO A 86 9.20 -7.42 1.35
CA PRO A 86 8.66 -8.59 0.65
C PRO A 86 8.65 -9.88 1.49
N LYS A 87 9.42 -9.93 2.58
CA LYS A 87 9.61 -11.12 3.42
C LYS A 87 9.05 -10.98 4.84
N ASP A 88 8.58 -9.80 5.20
CA ASP A 88 8.06 -9.52 6.54
C ASP A 88 6.62 -9.04 6.44
N VAL A 89 5.72 -9.90 6.90
CA VAL A 89 4.27 -9.71 6.84
C VAL A 89 3.65 -9.97 8.20
N ARG A 90 2.82 -9.01 8.63
CA ARG A 90 1.90 -9.19 9.75
C ARG A 90 0.48 -9.31 9.19
N ILE A 91 -0.20 -10.41 9.53
CA ILE A 91 -1.61 -10.59 9.21
C ILE A 91 -2.43 -10.05 10.38
N CYS A 92 -3.29 -9.08 10.12
CA CYS A 92 -4.21 -8.48 11.10
C CYS A 92 -5.65 -8.94 10.81
N ALA A 93 -6.38 -9.31 11.87
CA ALA A 93 -7.79 -9.69 11.80
C ALA A 93 -8.57 -9.25 13.06
N GLY A 94 -9.89 -9.16 12.97
CA GLY A 94 -10.76 -8.87 14.13
C GLY A 94 -10.42 -7.55 14.83
N ASP A 95 -9.98 -7.63 16.09
CA ASP A 95 -9.64 -6.46 16.90
C ASP A 95 -8.17 -6.00 16.75
N ASP A 96 -7.38 -6.66 15.89
CA ASP A 96 -6.01 -6.26 15.61
C ASP A 96 -5.91 -4.84 15.04
N SER A 97 -4.79 -4.18 15.34
CA SER A 97 -4.41 -2.92 14.71
C SER A 97 -3.35 -3.13 13.62
N CYS A 98 -3.62 -2.57 12.44
CA CYS A 98 -2.73 -2.51 11.29
C CYS A 98 -1.90 -1.23 11.38
N SER A 99 -0.57 -1.34 11.45
CA SER A 99 0.34 -0.19 11.41
C SER A 99 0.85 0.07 9.99
N ALA A 100 1.06 1.34 9.63
CA ALA A 100 1.75 1.71 8.40
C ALA A 100 3.23 2.08 8.63
N ALA A 101 3.80 1.76 9.79
CA ALA A 101 5.23 1.94 10.04
C ALA A 101 6.09 1.04 9.12
N PRO A 102 7.27 1.50 8.67
CA PRO A 102 7.89 2.79 9.00
C PRO A 102 7.48 3.94 8.05
N ALA A 103 6.58 3.69 7.10
CA ALA A 103 6.15 4.71 6.14
C ALA A 103 5.40 5.87 6.82
N LEU A 104 4.54 5.53 7.79
CA LEU A 104 3.82 6.45 8.66
C LEU A 104 3.90 5.93 10.10
N PRO A 105 4.92 6.35 10.89
CA PRO A 105 5.23 5.75 12.19
C PRO A 105 4.06 5.70 13.18
N ASP A 106 3.25 6.75 13.23
CA ASP A 106 2.15 6.88 14.20
C ASP A 106 0.79 6.51 13.60
N PHE A 107 0.74 6.11 12.33
CA PHE A 107 -0.52 5.76 11.68
C PHE A 107 -0.85 4.29 11.89
N GLN A 108 -2.03 4.05 12.44
CA GLN A 108 -2.59 2.73 12.61
C GLN A 108 -4.12 2.78 12.54
N LEU A 109 -4.74 1.70 12.06
CA LEU A 109 -6.19 1.52 12.08
C LEU A 109 -6.52 0.13 12.60
N SER A 110 -7.61 -0.02 13.35
CA SER A 110 -8.10 -1.36 13.68
C SER A 110 -8.76 -1.99 12.45
N VAL A 111 -8.68 -3.31 12.35
CA VAL A 111 -9.36 -4.06 11.28
C VAL A 111 -10.86 -3.77 11.27
N ASN A 112 -11.49 -3.66 12.44
CA ASN A 112 -12.89 -3.26 12.56
C ASN A 112 -13.20 -1.87 11.97
N GLN A 113 -12.31 -0.88 12.13
CA GLN A 113 -12.46 0.44 11.51
C GLN A 113 -12.31 0.36 9.99
N ILE A 114 -11.37 -0.45 9.48
CA ILE A 114 -11.16 -0.63 8.04
C ILE A 114 -12.40 -1.21 7.36
N PHE A 115 -13.11 -2.12 8.04
CA PHE A 115 -14.29 -2.81 7.50
C PHE A 115 -15.62 -2.36 8.12
N SER A 116 -15.67 -1.18 8.74
CA SER A 116 -16.93 -0.61 9.23
C SER A 116 -17.74 -0.08 8.06
N GLN A 117 -19.03 -0.41 7.99
CA GLN A 117 -19.94 0.25 7.06
C GLN A 117 -20.28 1.65 7.56
N SER A 118 -20.34 2.61 6.65
CA SER A 118 -20.93 3.94 6.88
C SER A 118 -22.43 3.88 6.66
#